data_AF-A0ABD3N0E1-F1
#
_entry.id   AF-A0ABD3N0E1-F1
#
_cell.length_a   1.000
_cell.length_b   1.000
_cell.length_c   1.000
_cell.angle_alpha   90.00
_cell.angle_beta   90.00
_cell.angle_gamma   90.00
#
_symmetry.space_group_name_H-M   'P 1'
#
loop_
_entity.id
_entity.type
_entity.pdbx_description
1 polymer ?
#
loop_
_entity_poly.entity_id
_entity_poly.type
_entity_poly.pdbx_seq_one_letter_code
_entity_poly.pdbx_strand_id
1 'polypeptide(L)'
;MRIAVPSGLFVPSLLSGVAFGRLFGHLLHKLDHTSATFADSGTYALMGAAAVLGGMARMTISLTVILLEATGNMQYVLPLMMTLMAARFNGNVFNEGLYDIHIHLKHIPFLEPEVPTIAERHEIVAGQVMSTEVKCLRPVERVGIVYDLLKNVSHGNFPIVDTASSGTLYGTASWCMLRTLLNNGHYHSHQDGSVDYAELLGHKRLSSLVQWDTIESLSIHIQLALILFSAHTVYSAHWVFNFCVQ
;
A
#
# COMPACT_ATOMS: atom_id res chain seq x y z
N MET A 1 -27.28 -9.07 7.07
CA MET A 1 -27.28 -8.14 8.22
C MET A 1 -25.82 -7.94 8.65
N ARG A 2 -25.16 -6.86 8.22
CA ARG A 2 -23.80 -6.52 8.69
C ARG A 2 -23.96 -5.60 9.89
N ILE A 3 -23.54 -6.07 11.05
CA ILE A 3 -23.53 -5.26 12.28
C ILE A 3 -22.29 -4.37 12.15
N ALA A 4 -22.49 -3.06 11.98
CA ALA A 4 -21.39 -2.11 11.82
C ALA A 4 -20.77 -1.80 13.20
N VAL A 5 -19.92 -2.72 13.68
CA VAL A 5 -19.12 -2.55 14.89
C VAL A 5 -17.65 -2.58 14.48
N PRO A 6 -16.81 -1.65 14.97
CA PRO A 6 -15.37 -1.74 14.78
C PRO A 6 -14.84 -2.97 15.53
N SER A 7 -14.61 -4.07 14.82
CA SER A 7 -14.10 -5.32 15.40
C SER A 7 -12.94 -5.87 14.56
N GLY A 8 -11.88 -6.34 15.21
CA GLY A 8 -10.79 -7.06 14.56
C GLY A 8 -11.10 -8.54 14.37
N LEU A 9 -10.78 -9.09 13.21
CA LEU A 9 -10.97 -10.53 12.90
C LEU A 9 -9.80 -11.40 13.36
N PHE A 10 -8.70 -10.79 13.81
CA PHE A 10 -7.45 -11.46 14.18
C PHE A 10 -7.56 -12.33 15.44
N VAL A 11 -8.10 -11.78 16.53
CA VAL A 11 -8.25 -12.48 17.81
C VAL A 11 -9.18 -13.70 17.72
N PRO A 12 -10.37 -13.63 17.10
CA PRO A 12 -11.24 -14.82 16.99
C PRO A 12 -10.62 -15.93 16.13
N SER A 13 -9.88 -15.59 15.07
CA SER A 13 -9.16 -16.59 14.27
C SER A 13 -8.02 -17.25 15.02
N LEU A 14 -7.28 -16.49 15.85
CA LEU A 14 -6.26 -17.05 16.74
C LEU A 14 -6.87 -18.05 17.71
N LEU A 15 -7.94 -17.65 18.40
CA LEU A 15 -8.57 -18.47 19.42
C LEU A 15 -9.14 -19.77 18.84
N SER A 16 -9.74 -19.69 17.64
CA SER A 16 -10.17 -20.87 16.89
C SER A 16 -8.99 -21.80 16.58
N GLY A 17 -7.88 -21.28 16.04
CA GLY A 17 -6.70 -22.08 15.74
C GLY A 17 -6.02 -22.68 16.99
N VAL A 18 -5.96 -21.95 18.10
CA VAL A 18 -5.48 -22.45 19.41
C VAL A 18 -6.35 -23.62 19.87
N ALA A 19 -7.68 -23.49 19.80
CA ALA A 19 -8.60 -24.54 20.22
C ALA A 19 -8.40 -25.82 19.39
N PHE A 20 -8.32 -25.69 18.06
CA PHE A 20 -8.03 -26.81 17.17
C PHE A 20 -6.64 -27.41 17.40
N GLY A 21 -5.61 -26.58 17.60
CA GLY A 21 -4.25 -27.03 17.88
C GLY A 21 -4.13 -27.79 19.20
N ARG A 22 -4.81 -27.33 20.27
CA ARG A 22 -4.87 -28.05 21.55
C ARG A 22 -5.63 -29.36 21.44
N LEU A 23 -6.75 -29.37 20.73
CA LEU A 23 -7.52 -30.59 20.50
C LEU A 23 -6.66 -31.65 19.77
N PHE A 24 -5.92 -31.23 18.74
CA PHE A 24 -5.01 -32.10 18.00
C PHE A 24 -3.87 -32.62 18.89
N GLY A 25 -3.23 -31.75 19.69
CA GLY A 25 -2.20 -32.15 20.65
C GLY A 25 -2.70 -33.16 21.68
N HIS A 26 -3.91 -32.97 22.21
CA HIS A 26 -4.54 -33.93 23.13
C HIS A 26 -4.85 -35.27 22.47
N LEU A 27 -5.28 -35.27 21.20
CA LEU A 27 -5.54 -36.49 20.46
C LEU A 27 -4.25 -37.28 20.22
N LEU A 28 -3.18 -36.61 19.80
CA LEU A 28 -1.86 -37.23 19.61
C LEU A 28 -1.34 -37.86 20.90
N HIS A 29 -1.44 -37.14 22.02
CA HIS A 29 -1.01 -37.64 23.32
C HIS A 29 -1.86 -38.81 23.84
N LYS A 30 -3.12 -38.95 23.41
CA LYS A 30 -3.94 -40.12 23.71
C LYS A 30 -3.61 -41.32 22.83
N LEU A 31 -3.16 -41.09 21.60
CA LEU A 31 -2.83 -42.14 20.65
C LEU A 31 -1.42 -42.71 20.91
N ASP A 32 -0.49 -41.89 21.39
CA ASP A 32 0.83 -42.37 21.77
C ASP A 32 0.87 -42.81 23.24
N HIS A 33 0.79 -44.13 23.45
CA HIS A 33 0.92 -44.74 24.77
C HIS A 33 2.39 -45.01 25.17
N THR A 34 3.37 -44.72 24.32
CA THR A 34 4.68 -45.38 24.39
C THR A 34 5.92 -44.50 24.34
N SER A 35 5.86 -43.22 23.97
CA SER A 35 7.09 -42.40 23.87
C SER A 35 6.84 -40.94 24.25
N ALA A 36 7.37 -40.48 25.38
CA ALA A 36 7.30 -39.08 25.82
C ALA A 36 8.16 -38.13 24.95
N THR A 37 8.01 -38.19 23.62
CA THR A 37 8.81 -37.49 22.61
C THR A 37 8.03 -36.37 21.93
N PHE A 38 6.73 -36.24 22.20
CA PHE A 38 5.87 -35.21 21.61
C PHE A 38 5.98 -33.87 22.35
N ALA A 39 5.90 -32.78 21.58
CA ALA A 39 5.99 -31.42 22.12
C ALA A 39 4.84 -31.10 23.10
N ASP A 40 5.05 -30.12 23.97
CA ASP A 40 4.03 -29.68 24.91
C ASP A 40 2.72 -29.27 24.19
N SER A 41 1.59 -29.43 24.87
CA SER A 41 0.28 -29.05 24.34
C SER A 41 0.23 -27.58 23.92
N GLY A 42 1.05 -26.71 24.52
CA GLY A 42 1.19 -25.31 24.12
C GLY A 42 1.79 -25.12 22.73
N THR A 43 2.76 -25.93 22.34
CA THR A 43 3.41 -25.82 21.02
C THR A 43 2.44 -26.20 19.90
N TYR A 44 1.64 -27.25 20.08
CA TYR A 44 0.59 -27.62 19.11
C TYR A 44 -0.52 -26.56 19.03
N ALA A 45 -0.86 -25.93 20.16
CA ALA A 45 -1.79 -24.81 20.20
C ALA A 45 -1.28 -23.63 19.35
N LEU A 46 0.00 -23.28 19.52
CA LEU A 46 0.66 -22.21 18.78
C LEU A 46 0.71 -22.49 17.27
N MET A 47 1.07 -23.72 16.88
CA MET A 47 1.10 -24.12 15.46
C MET A 47 -0.29 -24.09 14.82
N GLY A 48 -1.33 -24.50 15.55
CA GLY A 48 -2.72 -24.41 15.09
C GLY A 48 -3.19 -22.96 14.94
N ALA A 49 -2.82 -22.09 15.89
CA ALA A 49 -3.09 -20.66 15.82
C ALA A 49 -2.43 -20.02 14.59
N ALA A 50 -1.15 -20.35 14.36
CA ALA A 50 -0.39 -19.92 13.20
C ALA A 50 -1.04 -20.38 11.89
N ALA A 51 -1.40 -21.66 11.78
CA ALA A 51 -1.99 -22.23 10.58
C ALA A 51 -3.31 -21.53 10.18
N VAL A 52 -4.23 -21.32 11.13
CA VAL A 52 -5.52 -20.67 10.84
C VAL A 52 -5.31 -19.20 10.46
N LEU A 53 -4.46 -18.47 11.19
CA LEU A 53 -4.16 -17.08 10.84
C LEU A 53 -3.45 -16.93 9.50
N GLY A 54 -2.46 -17.78 9.20
CA GLY A 54 -1.72 -17.74 7.94
C GLY A 54 -2.60 -18.07 6.75
N GLY A 55 -3.52 -19.04 6.91
CA GLY A 55 -4.52 -19.37 5.90
C GLY A 55 -5.50 -18.24 5.64
N MET A 56 -5.95 -17.54 6.69
CA MET A 56 -6.90 -16.43 6.62
C MET A 56 -6.28 -15.15 6.03
N ALA A 57 -5.15 -14.72 6.57
CA ALA A 57 -4.55 -13.40 6.29
C ALA A 57 -3.57 -13.41 5.12
N ARG A 58 -3.03 -14.58 4.72
CA ARG A 58 -2.00 -14.74 3.68
C ARG A 58 -0.70 -13.94 3.91
N MET A 59 -0.51 -13.41 5.11
CA MET A 59 0.72 -12.77 5.57
C MET A 59 1.57 -13.79 6.32
N THR A 60 2.66 -14.26 5.72
CA THR A 60 3.50 -15.34 6.31
C THR A 60 4.67 -14.78 7.10
N ILE A 61 5.48 -13.90 6.51
CA ILE A 61 6.72 -13.39 7.15
C ILE A 61 6.40 -12.52 8.38
N SER A 62 5.57 -11.49 8.23
CA SER A 62 5.21 -10.62 9.36
C SER A 62 4.52 -11.39 10.48
N LEU A 63 3.68 -12.37 10.14
CA LEU A 63 2.99 -13.20 11.13
C LEU A 63 3.95 -14.14 11.87
N THR A 64 4.93 -14.74 11.18
CA THR A 64 5.96 -15.55 11.86
C THR A 64 6.69 -14.73 12.92
N VAL A 65 7.11 -13.51 12.58
CA VAL A 65 7.85 -12.63 13.50
C VAL A 65 6.99 -12.27 14.70
N ILE A 66 5.74 -11.85 14.50
CA ILE A 66 4.83 -11.51 15.61
C ILE A 66 4.65 -12.69 16.58
N LEU A 67 4.48 -13.91 16.05
CA LEU A 67 4.31 -15.11 16.88
C LEU A 67 5.60 -15.50 17.61
N LEU A 68 6.76 -15.29 17.00
CA LEU A 68 8.06 -15.54 17.63
C LEU A 68 8.34 -14.57 18.77
N GLU A 69 8.09 -13.28 18.55
CA GLU A 69 8.18 -12.24 19.58
C GLU A 69 7.23 -12.53 20.74
N ALA A 70 5.99 -12.92 20.45
CA ALA A 70 5.01 -13.28 21.48
C ALA A 70 5.40 -14.55 22.27
N THR A 71 6.11 -15.49 21.64
CA THR A 71 6.55 -16.74 22.29
C THR A 71 7.89 -16.57 23.01
N GLY A 72 8.70 -15.58 22.64
CA GLY A 72 10.00 -15.31 23.25
C GLY A 72 11.07 -16.38 22.98
N ASN A 73 10.84 -17.29 22.02
CA ASN A 73 11.78 -18.36 21.68
C ASN A 73 11.96 -18.50 20.16
N MET A 74 13.17 -18.17 19.69
CA MET A 74 13.56 -18.21 18.29
C MET A 74 13.79 -19.62 17.74
N GLN A 75 13.84 -20.67 18.57
CA GLN A 75 14.00 -22.04 18.09
C GLN A 75 12.77 -22.53 17.28
N TYR A 76 11.62 -21.89 17.45
CA TYR A 76 10.38 -22.25 16.74
C TYR A 76 10.23 -21.59 15.36
N VAL A 77 11.23 -20.86 14.86
CA VAL A 77 11.19 -20.17 13.55
C VAL A 77 10.90 -21.15 12.41
N LEU A 78 11.69 -22.22 12.31
CA LEU A 78 11.58 -23.21 11.23
C LEU A 78 10.20 -23.89 11.18
N PRO A 79 9.68 -24.48 12.28
CA PRO A 79 8.37 -25.13 12.23
C PRO A 79 7.21 -24.13 12.02
N LEU A 80 7.30 -22.90 12.54
CA LEU A 80 6.30 -21.86 12.29
C LEU A 80 6.26 -21.43 10.81
N MET A 81 7.43 -21.27 10.18
CA MET A 81 7.49 -20.95 8.76
C MET A 81 6.89 -22.08 7.91
N MET A 82 7.24 -23.34 8.19
CA MET A 82 6.72 -24.49 7.46
C MET A 82 5.19 -24.61 7.57
N THR A 83 4.64 -24.44 8.77
CA THR A 83 3.19 -24.49 9.00
C THR A 83 2.46 -23.33 8.30
N LEU A 84 3.01 -22.11 8.36
CA LEU A 84 2.43 -20.94 7.68
C LEU A 84 2.52 -21.02 6.16
N MET A 85 3.62 -21.54 5.61
CA MET A 85 3.75 -21.78 4.17
C MET A 85 2.76 -22.84 3.69
N ALA A 86 2.63 -23.96 4.41
CA ALA A 86 1.64 -24.98 4.10
C ALA A 86 0.21 -24.41 4.16
N ALA A 87 -0.12 -23.63 5.20
CA ALA A 87 -1.42 -23.00 5.33
C ALA A 87 -1.70 -22.00 4.20
N ARG A 88 -0.71 -21.16 3.83
CA ARG A 88 -0.82 -20.23 2.70
C ARG A 88 -1.01 -20.97 1.39
N PHE A 89 -0.25 -22.03 1.14
CA PHE A 89 -0.34 -22.81 -0.09
C PHE A 89 -1.72 -23.44 -0.25
N ASN A 90 -2.20 -24.15 0.78
CA ASN A 90 -3.55 -24.72 0.78
C ASN A 90 -4.60 -23.62 0.61
N GLY A 91 -4.46 -22.50 1.32
CA GLY A 91 -5.32 -21.35 1.15
C GLY A 91 -5.37 -20.88 -0.31
N ASN A 92 -4.22 -20.65 -0.95
CA ASN A 92 -4.12 -20.14 -2.32
C ASN A 92 -4.80 -21.07 -3.35
N VAL A 93 -4.82 -22.38 -3.08
CA VAL A 93 -5.50 -23.35 -3.96
C VAL A 93 -7.02 -23.22 -3.86
N PHE A 94 -7.57 -22.93 -2.68
CA PHE A 94 -9.02 -22.89 -2.46
C PHE A 94 -9.65 -21.51 -2.64
N ASN A 95 -9.00 -20.44 -2.16
CA ASN A 95 -9.59 -19.11 -2.16
C ASN A 95 -8.53 -18.00 -2.07
N GLU A 96 -8.91 -16.75 -2.30
CA GLU A 96 -8.08 -15.57 -2.01
C GLU A 96 -8.06 -15.26 -0.49
N GLY A 97 -7.17 -14.35 -0.08
CA GLY A 97 -7.05 -13.95 1.33
C GLY A 97 -8.30 -13.25 1.82
N LEU A 98 -8.65 -13.38 3.10
CA LEU A 98 -9.87 -12.79 3.64
C LEU A 98 -9.91 -11.27 3.41
N TYR A 99 -8.77 -10.60 3.54
CA TYR A 99 -8.66 -9.16 3.34
C TYR A 99 -8.89 -8.74 1.88
N ASP A 100 -8.39 -9.53 0.92
CA ASP A 100 -8.55 -9.28 -0.52
C ASP A 100 -10.04 -9.38 -0.91
N ILE A 101 -10.75 -10.39 -0.41
CA ILE A 101 -12.21 -10.54 -0.57
C ILE A 101 -12.94 -9.29 -0.06
N HIS A 102 -12.54 -8.78 1.11
CA HIS A 102 -13.19 -7.60 1.69
C HIS A 102 -12.94 -6.33 0.86
N ILE A 103 -11.80 -6.22 0.20
CA ILE A 103 -11.48 -5.12 -0.72
C ILE A 103 -12.35 -5.23 -1.97
N HIS A 104 -12.43 -6.42 -2.58
CA HIS A 104 -13.27 -6.68 -3.75
C HIS A 104 -14.75 -6.42 -3.46
N LEU A 105 -15.25 -6.85 -2.29
CA LEU A 105 -16.63 -6.60 -1.86
C LEU A 105 -16.95 -5.13 -1.58
N LYS A 106 -15.93 -4.31 -1.27
CA LYS A 106 -16.11 -2.86 -1.08
C LYS A 106 -15.95 -2.07 -2.38
N HIS A 107 -15.60 -2.73 -3.50
CA HIS A 107 -15.32 -2.11 -4.79
C HIS A 107 -14.33 -0.94 -4.68
N ILE A 108 -13.34 -1.07 -3.80
CA ILE A 108 -12.26 -0.08 -3.68
C ILE A 108 -11.26 -0.37 -4.80
N PRO A 109 -10.88 0.63 -5.63
CA PRO A 109 -9.83 0.44 -6.62
C PRO A 109 -8.49 0.24 -5.90
N PHE A 110 -8.10 -1.02 -5.73
CA PHE A 110 -6.81 -1.43 -5.21
C PHE A 110 -5.93 -1.86 -6.39
N LEU A 111 -4.64 -1.51 -6.34
CA LEU A 111 -3.68 -1.87 -7.38
C LEU A 111 -2.71 -2.87 -6.80
N GLU A 112 -2.76 -4.11 -7.29
CA GLU A 112 -1.81 -5.14 -6.89
C GLU A 112 -0.39 -4.78 -7.35
N PRO A 113 0.65 -5.18 -6.59
CA PRO A 113 2.04 -4.90 -6.93
C PRO A 113 2.54 -5.68 -8.15
N GLU A 114 1.92 -6.82 -8.44
CA GLU A 114 2.21 -7.62 -9.62
C GLU A 114 1.26 -7.24 -10.76
N VAL A 115 1.82 -7.10 -11.96
CA VAL A 115 1.01 -6.84 -13.15
C VAL A 115 0.10 -8.06 -13.44
N PRO A 116 -1.17 -7.87 -13.79
CA PRO A 116 -2.05 -8.98 -14.13
C PRO A 116 -1.47 -9.78 -15.30
N THR A 117 -1.49 -11.10 -15.22
CA THR A 117 -1.00 -12.00 -16.30
C THR A 117 -1.68 -11.74 -17.65
N ILE A 118 -2.91 -11.24 -17.63
CA ILE A 118 -3.66 -10.83 -18.82
C ILE A 118 -3.01 -9.59 -19.46
N ALA A 119 -2.55 -8.63 -18.66
CA ALA A 119 -1.89 -7.42 -19.15
C ALA A 119 -0.51 -7.73 -19.74
N GLU A 120 0.23 -8.64 -19.11
CA GLU A 120 1.49 -9.16 -19.66
C GLU A 120 1.27 -9.92 -20.97
N ARG A 121 0.27 -10.81 -21.00
CA ARG A 121 0.00 -11.66 -22.18
C ARG A 121 -0.49 -10.88 -23.39
N HIS A 122 -1.19 -9.77 -23.19
CA HIS A 122 -1.74 -8.95 -24.27
C HIS A 122 -0.91 -7.69 -24.56
N GLU A 123 0.26 -7.54 -23.92
CA GLU A 123 1.17 -6.40 -24.09
C GLU A 123 0.43 -5.05 -24.06
N ILE A 124 -0.44 -4.88 -23.06
CA ILE A 124 -1.33 -3.71 -22.99
C ILE A 124 -0.48 -2.43 -22.90
N VAL A 125 -0.67 -1.54 -23.86
CA VAL A 125 0.08 -0.28 -23.94
C VAL A 125 -0.68 0.81 -23.18
N ALA A 126 0.03 1.75 -22.54
CA ALA A 126 -0.57 2.87 -21.82
C ALA A 126 -1.61 3.64 -22.66
N GLY A 127 -1.43 3.70 -23.99
CA GLY A 127 -2.39 4.32 -24.90
C GLY A 127 -3.79 3.69 -24.92
N GLN A 128 -3.92 2.42 -24.52
CA GLN A 128 -5.21 1.72 -24.43
C GLN A 128 -5.93 1.94 -23.09
N VAL A 129 -5.17 2.28 -22.05
CA VAL A 129 -5.68 2.47 -20.68
C VAL A 129 -5.92 3.95 -20.38
N MET A 130 -5.19 4.85 -21.04
CA MET A 130 -5.29 6.29 -20.80
C MET A 130 -6.64 6.86 -21.23
N SER A 131 -7.17 7.79 -20.44
CA SER A 131 -8.30 8.63 -20.85
C SER A 131 -7.85 9.62 -21.93
N THR A 132 -8.57 9.68 -23.05
CA THR A 132 -8.24 10.55 -24.19
C THR A 132 -8.72 12.00 -24.00
N GLU A 133 -9.82 12.20 -23.28
CA GLU A 133 -10.39 13.53 -23.02
C GLU A 133 -9.78 14.17 -21.78
N VAL A 134 -8.58 14.75 -21.92
CA VAL A 134 -7.90 15.44 -20.82
C VAL A 134 -8.20 16.93 -20.84
N LYS A 135 -8.66 17.48 -19.70
CA LYS A 135 -8.85 18.94 -19.55
C LYS A 135 -7.54 19.58 -19.14
N CYS A 136 -6.92 20.31 -20.06
CA CYS A 136 -5.65 20.99 -19.85
C CYS A 136 -5.84 22.47 -19.48
N LEU A 137 -4.90 23.01 -18.73
CA LEU A 137 -4.77 24.44 -18.44
C LEU A 137 -3.58 25.01 -19.22
N ARG A 138 -3.63 26.29 -19.59
CA ARG A 138 -2.47 26.99 -20.15
C ARG A 138 -1.56 27.52 -19.04
N PRO A 139 -0.26 27.79 -19.31
CA PRO A 139 0.63 28.42 -18.34
C PRO A 139 0.09 29.74 -17.77
N VAL A 140 -0.60 30.52 -18.62
CA VAL A 140 -1.32 31.73 -18.23
C VAL A 140 -2.79 31.53 -18.60
N GLU A 141 -3.62 31.27 -17.60
CA GLU A 141 -5.05 31.00 -17.78
C GLU A 141 -5.92 32.08 -17.13
N ARG A 142 -7.13 32.29 -17.65
CA ARG A 142 -8.07 33.22 -17.03
C ARG A 142 -8.66 32.61 -15.75
N VAL A 143 -8.67 33.40 -14.69
CA VAL A 143 -9.20 33.01 -13.36
C VAL A 143 -10.63 32.46 -13.46
N GLY A 144 -11.49 33.06 -14.29
CA GLY A 144 -12.86 32.58 -14.50
C GLY A 144 -12.92 31.15 -15.07
N ILE A 145 -12.04 30.82 -16.02
CA ILE A 145 -11.98 29.49 -16.63
C ILE A 145 -11.49 28.46 -15.61
N VAL A 146 -10.51 28.82 -14.78
CA VAL A 146 -10.02 27.96 -13.70
C VAL A 146 -11.12 27.70 -12.67
N TYR A 147 -11.86 28.74 -12.27
CA TYR A 147 -12.99 28.59 -11.33
C TYR A 147 -14.09 27.69 -11.89
N ASP A 148 -14.46 27.87 -13.16
CA ASP A 148 -15.46 27.04 -13.84
C ASP A 148 -14.98 25.58 -13.97
N LEU A 149 -13.69 25.37 -14.25
CA LEU A 149 -13.11 24.03 -14.29
C LEU A 149 -13.14 23.35 -12.92
N LEU A 150 -12.75 24.04 -11.84
CA LEU A 150 -12.78 23.49 -10.48
C LEU A 150 -14.20 23.15 -10.01
N LYS A 151 -15.21 23.87 -10.51
CA LYS A 151 -16.62 23.65 -10.17
C LYS A 151 -17.27 22.53 -10.99
N ASN A 152 -16.94 22.44 -12.27
CA ASN A 152 -17.59 21.52 -13.21
C ASN A 152 -16.89 20.15 -13.29
N VAL A 153 -15.64 20.05 -12.82
CA VAL A 153 -14.80 18.88 -13.02
C VAL A 153 -14.26 18.36 -11.69
N SER A 154 -14.40 17.05 -11.44
CA SER A 154 -13.95 16.38 -10.21
C SER A 154 -12.55 15.76 -10.31
N HIS A 155 -11.74 16.15 -11.30
CA HIS A 155 -10.37 15.67 -11.44
C HIS A 155 -9.46 16.30 -10.38
N GLY A 156 -8.60 15.49 -9.78
CA GLY A 156 -7.68 15.95 -8.72
C GLY A 156 -6.48 16.74 -9.23
N ASN A 157 -6.07 16.53 -10.49
CA ASN A 157 -4.91 17.16 -11.11
C ASN A 157 -5.21 17.55 -12.56
N PHE A 158 -4.64 18.69 -12.99
CA PHE A 158 -4.78 19.23 -14.33
C PHE A 158 -3.40 19.43 -14.96
N PRO A 159 -3.13 18.89 -16.16
CA PRO A 159 -1.88 19.15 -16.86
C PRO A 159 -1.84 20.59 -17.41
N ILE A 160 -0.67 21.21 -17.32
CA ILE A 160 -0.38 22.55 -17.85
C ILE A 160 0.34 22.36 -19.19
N VAL A 161 -0.31 22.77 -20.29
CA VAL A 161 0.16 22.52 -21.65
C VAL A 161 0.21 23.82 -22.44
N ASP A 162 1.29 24.05 -23.21
CA ASP A 162 1.26 25.13 -24.21
C ASP A 162 0.39 24.73 -25.40
N THR A 163 -0.74 25.41 -25.56
CA THR A 163 -1.61 25.20 -26.73
C THR A 163 -1.08 25.93 -27.97
N ALA A 164 -0.21 26.94 -27.81
CA ALA A 164 0.19 27.82 -28.91
C ALA A 164 1.36 27.29 -29.76
N SER A 165 2.30 26.55 -29.17
CA SER A 165 3.59 26.26 -29.82
C SER A 165 3.80 24.80 -30.22
N SER A 166 3.35 23.80 -29.44
CA SER A 166 3.56 22.39 -29.80
C SER A 166 2.84 21.35 -28.92
N GLY A 167 1.93 21.74 -28.02
CA GLY A 167 1.33 20.80 -27.08
C GLY A 167 2.33 20.28 -26.01
N THR A 168 3.39 21.04 -25.74
CA THR A 168 4.40 20.67 -24.73
C THR A 168 3.82 20.76 -23.33
N LEU A 169 4.03 19.70 -22.55
CA LEU A 169 3.66 19.64 -21.14
C LEU A 169 4.71 20.36 -20.28
N TYR A 170 4.30 21.40 -19.55
CA TYR A 170 5.18 22.09 -18.60
C TYR A 170 5.12 21.52 -17.19
N GLY A 171 4.00 20.89 -16.83
CA GLY A 171 3.81 20.32 -15.50
C GLY A 171 2.36 19.98 -15.21
N THR A 172 2.05 19.77 -13.94
CA THR A 172 0.69 19.51 -13.46
C THR A 172 0.36 20.46 -12.30
N ALA A 173 -0.90 20.85 -12.19
CA ALA A 173 -1.44 21.63 -11.08
C ALA A 173 -2.53 20.82 -10.38
N SER A 174 -2.46 20.72 -9.06
CA SER A 174 -3.49 20.04 -8.28
C SER A 174 -4.69 20.93 -8.01
N TRP A 175 -5.86 20.30 -7.86
CA TRP A 175 -7.11 20.98 -7.50
C TRP A 175 -6.96 21.78 -6.21
N CYS A 176 -6.30 21.20 -5.20
CA CYS A 176 -6.01 21.86 -3.93
C CYS A 176 -5.11 23.09 -4.11
N MET A 177 -4.05 22.99 -4.92
CA MET A 177 -3.15 24.10 -5.19
C MET A 177 -3.88 25.28 -5.86
N LEU A 178 -4.65 24.99 -6.91
CA LEU A 178 -5.42 26.00 -7.63
C LEU A 178 -6.45 26.68 -6.72
N ARG A 179 -7.14 25.92 -5.86
CA ARG A 179 -8.08 26.47 -4.88
C ARG A 179 -7.39 27.40 -3.88
N THR A 180 -6.20 27.04 -3.39
CA THR A 180 -5.42 27.89 -2.50
C THR A 180 -4.99 29.19 -3.19
N LEU A 181 -4.55 29.11 -4.45
CA LEU A 181 -4.16 30.29 -5.24
C LEU A 181 -5.34 31.25 -5.47
N LEU A 182 -6.53 30.71 -5.74
CA LEU A 182 -7.76 31.49 -5.87
C LEU A 182 -8.16 32.15 -4.56
N ASN A 183 -8.12 31.40 -3.45
CA ASN A 183 -8.49 31.91 -2.13
C ASN A 183 -7.53 33.00 -1.64
N ASN A 184 -6.23 32.87 -1.95
CA ASN A 184 -5.21 33.84 -1.56
C ASN A 184 -5.16 35.08 -2.48
N GLY A 185 -5.98 35.11 -3.55
CA GLY A 185 -6.06 36.25 -4.45
C GLY A 185 -4.78 36.51 -5.25
N HIS A 186 -3.93 35.51 -5.47
CA HIS A 186 -2.71 35.63 -6.27
C HIS A 186 -3.02 35.63 -7.78
N TYR A 187 -3.76 36.63 -8.25
CA TYR A 187 -4.02 36.87 -9.66
C TYR A 187 -3.51 38.25 -10.07
N HIS A 188 -2.88 38.33 -11.24
CA HIS A 188 -2.47 39.61 -11.83
C HIS A 188 -3.61 40.15 -12.70
N SER A 189 -4.01 41.42 -12.52
CA SER A 189 -4.91 42.07 -13.47
C SER A 189 -4.13 42.46 -14.72
N HIS A 190 -4.58 42.01 -15.88
CA HIS A 190 -4.00 42.34 -17.18
C HIS A 190 -4.06 43.88 -17.41
N GLN A 191 -2.91 44.56 -17.43
CA GLN A 191 -2.74 45.85 -18.09
C GLN A 191 -1.92 45.63 -19.37
N ASP A 192 -2.34 46.30 -20.44
CA ASP A 192 -1.97 46.04 -21.84
C ASP A 192 -0.46 46.01 -22.14
N GLY A 193 -0.07 45.13 -23.06
CA GLY A 193 1.24 45.12 -23.69
C GLY A 193 1.71 43.70 -24.00
N SER A 194 2.15 43.45 -25.23
CA SER A 194 2.74 42.19 -25.70
C SER A 194 3.87 41.72 -24.78
N VAL A 195 3.60 40.75 -23.92
CA VAL A 195 4.61 40.10 -23.11
C VAL A 195 5.06 38.85 -23.84
N ASP A 196 6.32 38.83 -24.28
CA ASP A 196 6.95 37.64 -24.84
C ASP A 196 7.09 36.58 -23.74
N TYR A 197 6.15 35.64 -23.71
CA TYR A 197 6.06 34.58 -22.72
C TYR A 197 7.30 33.66 -22.70
N ALA A 198 8.02 33.59 -23.83
CA ALA A 198 9.30 32.87 -23.95
C ALA A 198 10.41 33.50 -23.09
N GLU A 199 10.38 34.80 -22.83
CA GLU A 199 11.40 35.51 -22.06
C GLU A 199 11.11 35.48 -20.54
N LEU A 200 9.82 35.54 -20.15
CA LEU A 200 9.38 35.32 -18.76
C LEU A 200 9.64 33.89 -18.27
N LEU A 201 9.44 32.90 -19.15
CA LEU A 201 9.71 31.49 -18.86
C LEU A 201 11.18 31.10 -19.09
N GLY A 202 11.93 31.90 -19.87
CA GLY A 202 13.30 31.61 -20.30
C GLY A 202 14.38 31.84 -19.25
N HIS A 203 14.17 32.74 -18.27
CA HIS A 203 15.18 33.06 -17.25
C HIS A 203 14.74 32.82 -15.80
N LYS A 204 13.47 32.46 -15.57
CA LYS A 204 13.02 31.92 -14.30
C LYS A 204 12.38 30.56 -14.56
N ARG A 205 13.19 29.50 -14.44
CA ARG A 205 12.66 28.22 -13.94
C ARG A 205 11.69 28.58 -12.82
N LEU A 206 10.42 28.21 -12.95
CA LEU A 206 9.37 28.42 -11.96
C LEU A 206 9.91 28.17 -10.54
N SER A 207 10.33 29.24 -9.87
CA SER A 207 10.96 29.29 -8.56
C SER A 207 10.28 30.45 -7.84
N SER A 208 9.20 30.20 -7.11
CA SER A 208 9.26 29.65 -5.75
C SER A 208 7.92 29.03 -5.31
N LEU A 209 6.93 28.92 -6.21
CA LEU A 209 5.60 28.38 -5.89
C LEU A 209 5.40 26.91 -6.29
N VAL A 210 6.33 26.34 -7.06
CA VAL A 210 6.43 24.88 -7.18
C VAL A 210 7.26 24.41 -6.01
N GLN A 211 6.61 24.29 -4.85
CA GLN A 211 7.22 23.72 -3.67
C GLN A 211 7.34 22.21 -3.87
N TRP A 212 8.35 21.80 -4.65
CA TRP A 212 8.84 20.43 -4.69
C TRP A 212 9.20 19.93 -3.29
N ASP A 213 9.51 20.83 -2.35
CA ASP A 213 9.77 20.51 -0.94
C ASP A 213 8.60 19.82 -0.23
N THR A 214 7.34 20.00 -0.67
CA THR A 214 6.22 19.27 -0.03
C THR A 214 6.09 17.85 -0.59
N ILE A 215 6.45 17.62 -1.85
CA ILE A 215 6.46 16.27 -2.45
C ILE A 215 7.73 15.52 -2.03
N GLU A 216 8.88 16.18 -1.90
CA GLU A 216 10.06 15.62 -1.27
C GLU A 216 9.86 15.43 0.23
N SER A 217 9.22 16.33 0.98
CA SER A 217 8.96 16.09 2.41
C SER A 217 7.95 14.96 2.65
N LEU A 218 6.93 14.80 1.80
CA LEU A 218 5.99 13.68 1.88
C LEU A 218 6.62 12.38 1.36
N SER A 219 7.44 12.43 0.31
CA SER A 219 8.22 11.28 -0.19
C SER A 219 9.32 10.90 0.79
N ILE A 220 9.96 11.85 1.47
CA ILE A 220 10.94 11.60 2.53
C ILE A 220 10.22 11.11 3.77
N HIS A 221 9.05 11.62 4.18
CA HIS A 221 8.33 11.01 5.32
C HIS A 221 7.81 9.61 5.02
N ILE A 222 7.35 9.35 3.79
CA ILE A 222 6.88 8.02 3.38
C ILE A 222 8.06 7.08 3.13
N GLN A 223 9.15 7.54 2.52
CA GLN A 223 10.40 6.77 2.38
C GLN A 223 11.12 6.61 3.72
N LEU A 224 11.11 7.58 4.63
CA LEU A 224 11.66 7.42 5.98
C LEU A 224 10.77 6.51 6.81
N ALA A 225 9.44 6.50 6.62
CA ALA A 225 8.56 5.51 7.22
C ALA A 225 8.76 4.11 6.62
N LEU A 226 8.92 3.97 5.30
CA LEU A 226 9.23 2.70 4.62
C LEU A 226 10.66 2.23 4.87
N ILE A 227 11.63 3.13 5.01
CA ILE A 227 13.02 2.86 5.39
C ILE A 227 13.09 2.64 6.89
N LEU A 228 12.26 3.23 7.75
CA LEU A 228 12.18 2.84 9.16
C LEU A 228 11.46 1.51 9.32
N PHE A 229 10.45 1.18 8.51
CA PHE A 229 9.83 -0.14 8.51
C PHE A 229 10.76 -1.21 7.94
N SER A 230 11.46 -0.90 6.85
CA SER A 230 12.43 -1.77 6.20
C SER A 230 13.73 -1.84 7.00
N ALA A 231 14.23 -0.76 7.58
CA ALA A 231 15.38 -0.76 8.48
C ALA A 231 15.03 -1.35 9.84
N HIS A 232 13.81 -1.26 10.36
CA HIS A 232 13.43 -2.05 11.55
C HIS A 232 13.33 -3.54 11.21
N THR A 233 12.94 -3.90 9.97
CA THR A 233 12.93 -5.29 9.49
C THR A 233 14.36 -5.80 9.17
N VAL A 234 15.24 -4.95 8.64
CA VAL A 234 16.62 -5.26 8.25
C VAL A 234 17.58 -5.15 9.43
N TYR A 235 17.42 -4.19 10.35
CA TYR A 235 18.14 -4.19 11.63
C TYR A 235 17.71 -5.37 12.50
N SER A 236 16.43 -5.75 12.50
CA SER A 236 15.98 -6.97 13.19
C SER A 236 16.56 -8.23 12.51
N ALA A 237 16.57 -8.31 11.18
CA ALA A 237 17.20 -9.43 10.47
C ALA A 237 18.74 -9.48 10.59
N HIS A 238 19.41 -8.33 10.61
CA HIS A 238 20.87 -8.21 10.76
C HIS A 238 21.33 -8.41 12.21
N TRP A 239 20.49 -8.06 13.20
CA TRP A 239 20.68 -8.48 14.60
C TRP A 239 20.47 -9.98 14.77
N VAL A 240 19.44 -10.55 14.15
CA VAL A 240 19.19 -12.01 14.17
C VAL A 240 20.33 -12.79 13.50
N PHE A 241 20.95 -12.25 12.45
CA PHE A 241 22.11 -12.88 11.82
C PHE A 241 23.40 -12.74 12.63
N ASN A 242 23.67 -11.59 13.27
CA ASN A 242 24.85 -11.40 14.11
C ASN A 242 24.75 -12.14 15.47
N PHE A 243 23.55 -12.33 16.00
CA PHE A 243 23.34 -13.08 17.26
C PHE A 243 23.26 -14.60 17.05
N CYS A 244 23.19 -15.06 15.80
CA CYS A 244 23.19 -16.50 15.47
C CYS A 244 24.60 -17.04 15.12
N VAL A 245 25.62 -16.16 15.01
CA VAL A 245 27.02 -16.52 14.68
C VAL A 245 27.97 -16.33 15.89
N GLN A 246 27.45 -15.95 17.06
CA GLN A 246 28.22 -15.79 18.30
C GLN A 246 27.51 -16.48 19.46
#